data_AF-C0J6M1-F1
#
_entry.id   AF-C0J6M1-F1
#
_cell.length_a   1.000
_cell.length_b   1.000
_cell.length_c   1.000
_cell.angle_alpha   90.00
_cell.angle_beta   90.00
_cell.angle_gamma   90.00
#
_symmetry.space_group_name_H-M   'P 1'
#
loop_
_entity.id
_entity.type
_entity.pdbx_description
1 polymer ?
#
loop_
_entity_poly.entity_id
_entity_poly.type
_entity_poly.pdbx_seq_one_letter_code
_entity_poly.pdbx_strand_id
1 'polypeptide(L)'
;HNAFFPGDPDHDDGQLLVGSIKTVLGHTEGTAGLAGVLKASLAVQNGQIPANLHFRNLNPKIQPYYKNLRIPTKTVPWPAVQQNSPRRVSVNSFGFGGTNAHAIVESWDGPGIQMNGHTPNSQGAGPFVLSAHTGAALAASAGALASYLRAHPDPDLVRLAHTLFRRTDFPFRAAFSATSAKQLADKLEAGIEALNKTPRITAVPESLPPRILGVFSGHGAQGS
;
A
#
# COMPACT_ATOMS: atom_id res chain seq x y z
N HIS A 1 23.49 29.06 -16.04
CA HIS A 1 22.96 28.90 -14.67
C HIS A 1 21.43 28.69 -14.59
N ASN A 2 20.68 28.61 -15.70
CA ASN A 2 19.21 28.54 -15.69
C ASN A 2 18.60 27.21 -16.21
N ALA A 3 19.34 26.10 -16.17
CA ALA A 3 18.84 24.83 -16.69
C ALA A 3 17.82 24.12 -15.78
N PHE A 4 17.73 24.50 -14.50
CA PHE A 4 16.97 23.76 -13.48
C PHE A 4 15.79 24.52 -12.86
N PHE A 5 15.65 25.82 -13.10
CA PHE A 5 14.61 26.66 -12.48
C PHE A 5 14.01 27.60 -13.52
N PRO A 6 12.90 27.22 -14.18
CA PRO A 6 12.29 28.02 -15.25
C PRO A 6 11.37 29.13 -14.73
N GLY A 7 11.53 29.59 -13.48
CA GLY A 7 10.62 30.55 -12.82
C GLY A 7 11.29 31.86 -12.42
N ASP A 8 10.47 32.89 -12.28
CA ASP A 8 10.82 34.20 -11.74
C ASP A 8 11.34 34.06 -10.28
N PRO A 9 12.56 34.52 -9.96
CA PRO A 9 13.13 34.42 -8.61
C PRO A 9 12.33 35.14 -7.51
N ASP A 10 11.38 36.00 -7.87
CA ASP A 10 10.54 36.75 -6.92
C ASP A 10 9.20 36.05 -6.58
N HIS A 11 8.92 34.87 -7.14
CA HIS A 11 7.76 34.03 -6.80
C HIS A 11 8.17 32.76 -6.03
N ASP A 12 7.49 32.49 -4.91
CA ASP A 12 7.69 31.30 -4.03
C ASP A 12 7.41 29.95 -4.75
N ASP A 13 6.94 30.01 -6.01
CA ASP A 13 6.64 28.88 -6.90
C ASP A 13 7.87 28.33 -7.65
N GLY A 14 9.04 29.00 -7.56
CA GLY A 14 10.26 28.60 -8.26
C GLY A 14 11.28 27.77 -7.45
N GLN A 15 11.06 27.59 -6.14
CA GLN A 15 12.04 26.94 -5.26
C GLN A 15 11.86 25.42 -5.20
N LEU A 16 12.98 24.68 -5.28
CA LEU A 16 12.98 23.23 -5.10
C LEU A 16 12.87 22.87 -3.61
N LEU A 17 11.90 22.02 -3.29
CA LEU A 17 11.70 21.54 -1.93
C LEU A 17 12.69 20.43 -1.60
N VAL A 18 13.42 20.61 -0.50
CA VAL A 18 14.46 19.67 -0.04
C VAL A 18 14.11 19.13 1.33
N GLY A 19 14.14 17.81 1.47
CA GLY A 19 13.93 17.17 2.76
C GLY A 19 14.66 15.86 2.92
N SER A 20 14.81 15.44 4.17
CA SER A 20 15.53 14.23 4.57
C SER A 20 14.68 13.42 5.53
N ILE A 21 14.48 12.13 5.22
CA ILE A 21 13.82 11.18 6.13
C ILE A 21 14.63 10.99 7.43
N LYS A 22 15.93 11.30 7.41
CA LYS A 22 16.81 11.16 8.59
C LYS A 22 16.38 12.04 9.76
N THR A 23 15.66 13.13 9.49
CA THR A 23 15.08 13.98 10.54
C THR A 23 13.96 13.29 11.32
N VAL A 24 13.37 12.23 10.76
CA VAL A 24 12.23 11.50 11.34
C VAL A 24 12.66 10.16 11.93
N LEU A 25 13.46 9.39 11.19
CA LEU A 25 13.85 8.01 11.58
C LEU A 25 15.30 7.90 12.07
N GLY A 26 16.04 9.02 12.12
CA GLY A 26 17.48 8.98 12.31
C GLY A 26 18.23 8.43 11.09
N HIS A 27 19.53 8.16 11.26
CA HIS A 27 20.35 7.61 10.19
C HIS A 27 20.39 6.09 10.25
N THR A 28 19.62 5.43 9.38
CA THR A 28 19.55 3.97 9.29
C THR A 28 20.71 3.34 8.51
N GLU A 29 21.87 4.01 8.49
CA GLU A 29 23.12 3.60 7.83
C GLU A 29 22.91 3.02 6.42
N GLY A 30 23.23 1.74 6.20
CA GLY A 30 23.12 1.05 4.91
C GLY A 30 21.71 1.10 4.30
N THR A 31 20.67 1.31 5.11
CA THR A 31 19.27 1.39 4.65
C THR A 31 18.82 2.84 4.40
N ALA A 32 19.67 3.83 4.65
CA ALA A 32 19.28 5.24 4.58
C ALA A 32 18.88 5.68 3.16
N GLY A 33 19.45 5.06 2.13
CA GLY A 33 19.04 5.27 0.74
C GLY A 33 17.62 4.77 0.48
N LEU A 34 17.32 3.52 0.87
CA LEU A 34 16.00 2.91 0.71
C LEU A 34 14.92 3.64 1.51
N ALA A 35 15.23 4.09 2.73
CA ALA A 35 14.33 4.94 3.51
C ALA A 35 13.99 6.24 2.74
N GLY A 36 14.97 6.84 2.06
CA GLY A 36 14.76 7.99 1.18
C GLY A 36 13.85 7.68 0.00
N VAL A 37 14.03 6.52 -0.64
CA VAL A 37 13.17 6.04 -1.74
C VAL A 37 11.74 5.80 -1.26
N LEU A 38 11.54 5.22 -0.08
CA LEU A 38 10.20 5.02 0.50
C LEU A 38 9.50 6.36 0.78
N LYS A 39 10.21 7.35 1.37
CA LYS A 39 9.68 8.72 1.54
C LYS A 39 9.26 9.31 0.20
N ALA A 40 10.13 9.22 -0.80
CA ALA A 40 9.91 9.75 -2.14
C ALA A 40 8.69 9.10 -2.80
N SER A 41 8.60 7.77 -2.79
CA SER A 41 7.50 6.98 -3.36
C SER A 41 6.15 7.37 -2.73
N LEU A 42 6.07 7.41 -1.40
CA LEU A 42 4.84 7.83 -0.71
C LEU A 42 4.50 9.30 -0.97
N ALA A 43 5.49 10.19 -1.07
CA ALA A 43 5.27 11.59 -1.36
C ALA A 43 4.69 11.81 -2.77
N VAL A 44 5.25 11.15 -3.80
CA VAL A 44 4.72 11.24 -5.17
C VAL A 44 3.35 10.58 -5.30
N GLN A 45 3.12 9.46 -4.60
CA GLN A 45 1.85 8.74 -4.62
C GLN A 45 0.72 9.58 -3.99
N ASN A 46 0.97 10.20 -2.84
CA ASN A 46 -0.03 10.96 -2.10
C ASN A 46 -0.12 12.44 -2.55
N GLY A 47 0.78 12.89 -3.42
CA GLY A 47 0.82 14.29 -3.88
C GLY A 47 1.07 15.27 -2.73
N GLN A 48 1.87 14.88 -1.73
CA GLN A 48 2.21 15.70 -0.57
C GLN A 48 3.69 15.57 -0.24
N ILE A 49 4.29 16.65 0.25
CA ILE A 49 5.69 16.70 0.65
C ILE A 49 5.75 16.79 2.18
N PRO A 50 6.21 15.73 2.88
CA PRO A 50 6.25 15.70 4.33
C PRO A 50 7.25 16.70 4.92
N ALA A 51 6.92 17.22 6.10
CA ALA A 51 7.78 18.10 6.89
C ALA A 51 9.15 17.48 7.22
N ASN A 52 10.15 18.34 7.45
CA ASN A 52 11.40 17.99 8.10
C ASN A 52 11.31 18.37 9.58
N LEU A 53 11.50 17.38 10.46
CA LEU A 53 11.49 17.63 11.90
C LEU A 53 12.78 18.33 12.33
N HIS A 54 12.68 19.07 13.43
CA HIS A 54 13.81 19.76 14.09
C HIS A 54 14.52 20.86 13.27
N PHE A 55 14.01 21.23 12.10
CA PHE A 55 14.52 22.37 11.36
C PHE A 55 13.98 23.69 11.94
N ARG A 56 14.87 24.55 12.45
CA ARG A 56 14.52 25.89 12.97
C ARG A 56 15.18 27.01 12.17
N ASN A 57 16.51 26.98 12.07
CA ASN A 57 17.30 27.97 11.35
C ASN A 57 18.24 27.28 10.37
N LEU A 58 18.37 27.85 9.17
CA LEU A 58 19.35 27.37 8.19
C LEU A 58 20.77 27.68 8.68
N ASN A 59 21.70 26.76 8.49
CA ASN A 59 23.11 26.99 8.84
C ASN A 59 23.69 28.13 7.97
N PRO A 60 24.26 29.20 8.55
CA PRO A 60 24.82 30.32 7.78
C PRO A 60 25.86 29.88 6.74
N LYS A 61 26.61 28.80 7.01
CA LYS A 61 27.62 28.25 6.09
C LYS A 61 27.03 27.68 4.80
N ILE A 62 25.76 27.26 4.82
CA ILE A 62 25.09 26.69 3.64
C ILE A 62 24.10 27.66 2.99
N GLN A 63 23.78 28.78 3.66
CA GLN A 63 22.84 29.79 3.15
C GLN A 63 23.12 30.26 1.71
N PRO A 64 24.38 30.46 1.28
CA PRO A 64 24.67 30.83 -0.13
C PRO A 64 24.19 29.81 -1.16
N TYR A 65 24.07 28.53 -0.79
CA TYR A 65 23.65 27.44 -1.69
C TYR A 65 22.13 27.21 -1.71
N TYR A 66 21.37 27.88 -0.83
CA TYR A 66 19.94 27.65 -0.63
C TYR A 66 19.03 28.70 -1.30
N LYS A 67 19.57 29.59 -2.14
CA LYS A 67 18.79 30.66 -2.79
C LYS A 67 17.53 30.14 -3.50
N ASN A 68 17.63 28.98 -4.16
CA ASN A 68 16.54 28.36 -4.91
C ASN A 68 15.99 27.09 -4.23
N LEU A 69 16.31 26.88 -2.94
CA LEU A 69 15.94 25.68 -2.19
C LEU A 69 15.13 26.04 -0.95
N ARG A 70 14.10 25.25 -0.65
CA ARG A 70 13.27 25.44 0.54
C ARG A 70 13.11 24.16 1.33
N ILE A 71 13.22 24.24 2.65
CA ILE A 71 13.03 23.10 3.56
C ILE A 71 11.61 23.19 4.15
N PRO A 72 10.69 22.28 3.81
CA PRO A 72 9.34 22.30 4.38
C PRO A 72 9.38 21.92 5.86
N THR A 73 8.79 22.76 6.71
CA THR A 73 8.61 22.55 8.17
C THR A 73 7.22 22.03 8.53
N LYS A 74 6.29 22.05 7.57
CA LYS A 74 4.97 21.44 7.63
C LYS A 74 4.76 20.58 6.38
N THR A 75 3.83 19.63 6.44
CA THR A 75 3.43 18.90 5.23
C THR A 75 2.71 19.87 4.30
N VAL A 76 3.17 19.92 3.04
CA VAL A 76 2.62 20.81 2.01
C VAL A 76 2.11 20.00 0.83
N PRO A 77 1.11 20.50 0.07
CA PRO A 77 0.74 19.88 -1.18
C PRO A 77 1.93 19.86 -2.16
N TRP A 78 1.91 18.91 -3.09
CA TRP A 78 2.88 18.91 -4.18
C TRP A 78 2.73 20.17 -5.05
N PRO A 79 3.82 20.84 -5.45
CA PRO A 79 3.76 22.00 -6.35
C PRO A 79 3.00 21.70 -7.64
N ALA A 80 2.36 22.71 -8.22
CA ALA A 80 1.66 22.54 -9.49
C ALA A 80 2.62 22.01 -10.57
N VAL A 81 2.22 20.92 -11.23
CA VAL A 81 2.96 20.34 -12.36
C VAL A 81 2.25 20.72 -13.65
N GLN A 82 3.02 20.87 -14.73
CA GLN A 82 2.46 21.07 -16.06
C GLN A 82 1.55 19.89 -16.43
N GLN A 83 0.55 20.16 -17.28
CA GLN A 83 -0.34 19.11 -17.77
C GLN A 83 0.48 17.97 -18.40
N ASN A 84 0.12 16.72 -18.09
CA ASN A 84 0.82 15.50 -18.52
C ASN A 84 2.27 15.35 -18.01
N SER A 85 2.70 16.12 -17.01
CA SER A 85 3.99 15.92 -16.35
C SER A 85 3.83 15.17 -15.01
N PRO A 86 4.63 14.11 -14.75
CA PRO A 86 4.55 13.41 -13.48
C PRO A 86 5.13 14.26 -12.35
N ARG A 87 4.66 13.99 -11.13
CA ARG A 87 5.33 14.46 -9.91
C ARG A 87 6.69 13.77 -9.83
N ARG A 88 7.77 14.53 -9.79
CA ARG A 88 9.15 14.00 -9.81
C ARG A 88 9.95 14.43 -8.60
N VAL A 89 10.68 13.49 -8.01
CA VAL A 89 11.59 13.74 -6.88
C VAL A 89 12.91 13.02 -7.06
N SER A 90 13.98 13.68 -6.63
CA SER A 90 15.32 13.10 -6.56
C SER A 90 15.62 12.57 -5.16
N VAL A 91 16.26 11.41 -5.09
CA VAL A 91 16.75 10.79 -3.86
C VAL A 91 18.26 10.69 -3.93
N ASN A 92 18.95 11.27 -2.94
CA ASN A 92 20.40 11.25 -2.84
C ASN A 92 20.84 10.44 -1.62
N SER A 93 21.88 9.62 -1.80
CA SER A 93 22.55 8.90 -0.72
C SER A 93 24.07 9.01 -0.87
N PHE A 94 24.73 9.38 0.22
CA PHE A 94 26.18 9.61 0.26
C PHE A 94 26.77 8.67 1.33
N GLY A 95 27.55 7.68 0.91
CA GLY A 95 28.20 6.71 1.79
C GLY A 95 29.49 7.25 2.38
N PHE A 96 29.85 6.80 3.58
CA PHE A 96 31.06 7.26 4.28
C PHE A 96 32.36 7.01 3.49
N GLY A 97 32.41 5.94 2.69
CA GLY A 97 33.54 5.63 1.81
C GLY A 97 33.64 6.48 0.53
N GLY A 98 32.79 7.50 0.36
CA GLY A 98 32.80 8.40 -0.79
C GLY A 98 31.91 7.96 -1.96
N THR A 99 31.27 6.78 -1.88
CA THR A 99 30.32 6.31 -2.90
C THR A 99 29.02 7.09 -2.82
N ASN A 100 28.59 7.66 -3.96
CA ASN A 100 27.38 8.46 -4.07
C ASN A 100 26.37 7.77 -4.99
N ALA A 101 25.09 7.78 -4.61
CA ALA A 101 23.99 7.29 -5.43
C ALA A 101 22.90 8.36 -5.56
N HIS A 102 22.31 8.44 -6.76
CA HIS A 102 21.22 9.34 -7.09
C HIS A 102 20.14 8.58 -7.86
N ALA A 103 18.89 8.73 -7.45
CA ALA A 103 17.74 8.15 -8.12
C ALA A 103 16.68 9.22 -8.38
N ILE A 104 15.96 9.08 -9.48
CA ILE A 104 14.80 9.92 -9.81
C ILE A 104 13.56 9.02 -9.74
N VAL A 105 12.56 9.47 -8.99
CA VAL A 105 11.28 8.79 -8.80
C VAL A 105 10.17 9.67 -9.36
N GLU A 106 9.27 9.07 -10.14
CA GLU A 106 8.15 9.74 -10.79
C GLU A 106 6.83 9.12 -10.33
N SER A 107 5.77 9.94 -10.27
CA SER A 107 4.41 9.40 -10.13
C SER A 107 4.04 8.58 -11.36
N TRP A 108 3.36 7.47 -11.12
CA TRP A 108 2.70 6.71 -12.15
C TRP A 108 1.23 7.12 -12.20
N ASP A 109 0.86 7.87 -13.24
CA ASP A 109 -0.52 8.33 -13.42
C ASP A 109 -1.36 7.34 -14.24
N GLY A 110 -0.72 6.36 -14.89
CA GLY A 110 -1.33 5.25 -15.63
C GLY A 110 -2.29 5.66 -16.76
N PRO A 111 -2.69 4.72 -17.64
CA PRO A 111 -3.94 4.91 -18.38
C PRO A 111 -5.02 4.98 -17.31
N GLY A 112 -5.66 6.15 -17.18
CA GLY A 112 -6.50 6.51 -16.05
C GLY A 112 -7.24 5.30 -15.51
N ILE A 113 -6.75 4.75 -14.38
CA ILE A 113 -7.60 3.95 -13.52
C ILE A 113 -8.55 5.00 -12.97
N GLN A 114 -9.52 5.39 -13.79
CA GLN A 114 -10.78 5.82 -13.27
C GLN A 114 -11.12 4.69 -12.33
N MET A 115 -11.01 4.96 -11.04
CA MET A 115 -11.85 4.28 -10.07
C MET A 115 -13.26 4.67 -10.51
N ASN A 116 -13.73 4.09 -11.62
CA ASN A 116 -15.08 4.19 -12.13
C ASN A 116 -15.88 3.92 -10.88
N GLY A 117 -16.60 4.96 -10.44
CA GLY A 117 -17.21 5.01 -9.13
C GLY A 117 -17.78 3.65 -8.85
N HIS A 118 -17.28 3.01 -7.80
CA HIS A 118 -17.70 1.68 -7.38
C HIS A 118 -19.21 1.67 -7.49
N THR A 119 -19.76 1.01 -8.51
CA THR A 119 -21.19 0.73 -8.51
C THR A 119 -21.33 -0.27 -7.38
N PRO A 120 -21.86 0.11 -6.21
CA PRO A 120 -21.96 -0.77 -5.07
C PRO A 120 -23.15 -1.67 -5.35
N ASN A 121 -23.01 -2.55 -6.33
CA ASN A 121 -24.06 -3.48 -6.71
C ASN A 121 -23.50 -4.57 -7.63
N SER A 122 -22.52 -5.31 -7.12
CA SER A 122 -22.51 -6.73 -7.42
C SER A 122 -22.90 -7.44 -6.14
N GLN A 123 -24.09 -8.04 -6.14
CA GLN A 123 -24.53 -9.07 -5.19
C GLN A 123 -23.63 -10.32 -5.37
N GLY A 124 -22.33 -10.14 -5.20
CA GLY A 124 -21.31 -11.15 -5.45
C GLY A 124 -20.88 -11.78 -4.14
N ALA A 125 -21.52 -12.88 -3.77
CA ALA A 125 -21.01 -13.76 -2.72
C ALA A 125 -19.73 -14.46 -3.24
N GLY A 126 -18.59 -13.79 -3.09
CA GLY A 126 -17.29 -14.38 -3.42
C GLY A 126 -16.80 -15.29 -2.29
N PRO A 127 -16.11 -16.41 -2.58
CA PRO A 127 -15.33 -17.08 -1.55
C PRO A 127 -14.16 -16.19 -1.15
N PHE A 128 -14.12 -15.79 0.11
CA PHE A 128 -12.98 -15.10 0.71
C PHE A 128 -12.06 -16.15 1.32
N VAL A 129 -10.95 -16.41 0.64
CA VAL A 129 -9.99 -17.45 1.03
C VAL A 129 -8.85 -16.84 1.84
N LEU A 130 -8.47 -17.52 2.91
CA LEU A 130 -7.30 -17.19 3.72
C LEU A 130 -6.45 -18.45 3.86
N SER A 131 -5.13 -18.28 3.83
CA SER A 131 -4.21 -19.35 4.12
C SER A 131 -3.00 -18.85 4.92
N ALA A 132 -2.39 -19.72 5.72
CA ALA A 132 -1.17 -19.44 6.46
C ALA A 132 -0.35 -20.71 6.75
N HIS A 133 0.87 -20.53 7.26
CA HIS A 133 1.75 -21.63 7.66
C HIS A 133 1.34 -22.35 8.95
N THR A 134 0.50 -21.71 9.79
CA THR A 134 0.00 -22.26 11.06
C THR A 134 -1.45 -21.82 11.28
N GLY A 135 -2.20 -22.57 12.10
CA GLY A 135 -3.56 -22.17 12.52
C GLY A 135 -3.58 -20.82 13.24
N ALA A 136 -2.57 -20.55 14.09
CA ALA A 136 -2.43 -19.26 14.77
C ALA A 136 -2.24 -18.08 13.81
N ALA A 137 -1.40 -18.24 12.78
CA ALA A 137 -1.20 -17.20 11.77
C ALA A 137 -2.44 -17.00 10.88
N LEU A 138 -3.21 -18.07 10.63
CA LEU A 138 -4.49 -18.00 9.93
C LEU A 138 -5.52 -17.20 10.73
N ALA A 139 -5.65 -17.48 12.03
CA ALA A 139 -6.53 -16.76 12.95
C ALA A 139 -6.13 -15.29 13.07
N ALA A 140 -4.83 -14.99 13.20
CA ALA A 140 -4.32 -13.62 13.22
C ALA A 140 -4.62 -12.86 11.92
N SER A 141 -4.46 -13.52 10.76
CA SER A 141 -4.79 -12.93 9.46
C SER A 141 -6.28 -12.63 9.31
N ALA A 142 -7.14 -13.53 9.79
CA ALA A 142 -8.59 -13.32 9.83
C ALA A 142 -8.97 -12.13 10.72
N GLY A 143 -8.37 -12.02 11.92
CA GLY A 143 -8.61 -10.89 12.83
C GLY A 143 -8.11 -9.55 12.27
N ALA A 144 -6.98 -9.54 11.59
CA ALA A 144 -6.47 -8.34 10.91
C ALA A 144 -7.39 -7.90 9.76
N LEU A 145 -7.89 -8.86 8.96
CA LEU A 145 -8.84 -8.57 7.89
C LEU A 145 -10.18 -8.07 8.44
N ALA A 146 -10.69 -8.68 9.52
CA ALA A 146 -11.91 -8.22 10.17
C ALA A 146 -11.77 -6.76 10.65
N SER A 147 -10.69 -6.46 11.38
CA SER A 147 -10.36 -5.09 11.82
C SER A 147 -10.30 -4.10 10.66
N TYR A 148 -9.67 -4.49 9.53
CA TYR A 148 -9.61 -3.66 8.33
C TYR A 148 -11.01 -3.36 7.76
N LEU A 149 -11.88 -4.38 7.64
CA LEU A 149 -13.24 -4.24 7.12
C LEU A 149 -14.14 -3.40 8.04
N ARG A 150 -13.88 -3.41 9.36
CA ARG A 150 -14.57 -2.51 10.30
C ARG A 150 -14.15 -1.05 10.10
N ALA A 151 -12.86 -0.81 9.86
CA ALA A 151 -12.33 0.53 9.63
C ALA A 151 -12.67 1.09 8.23
N HIS A 152 -12.96 0.21 7.27
CA HIS A 152 -13.26 0.56 5.87
C HIS A 152 -14.54 -0.16 5.43
N PRO A 153 -15.73 0.40 5.71
CA PRO A 153 -17.00 -0.33 5.58
C PRO A 153 -17.43 -0.62 4.13
N ASP A 154 -16.87 0.10 3.14
CA ASP A 154 -17.28 0.01 1.74
C ASP A 154 -16.15 -0.46 0.79
N PRO A 155 -15.54 -1.64 1.03
CA PRO A 155 -14.57 -2.19 0.10
C PRO A 155 -15.26 -2.82 -1.11
N ASP A 156 -14.57 -2.85 -2.26
CA ASP A 156 -14.96 -3.69 -3.39
C ASP A 156 -14.74 -5.17 -3.02
N LEU A 157 -15.83 -5.86 -2.67
CA LEU A 157 -15.79 -7.28 -2.25
C LEU A 157 -15.33 -8.22 -3.36
N VAL A 158 -15.62 -7.92 -4.62
CA VAL A 158 -15.17 -8.74 -5.75
C VAL A 158 -13.67 -8.61 -5.92
N ARG A 159 -13.15 -7.37 -5.88
CA ARG A 159 -11.71 -7.12 -5.91
C ARG A 159 -11.01 -7.73 -4.69
N LEU A 160 -11.63 -7.68 -3.52
CA LEU A 160 -11.11 -8.31 -2.31
C LEU A 160 -10.99 -9.83 -2.48
N ALA A 161 -12.07 -10.51 -2.88
CA ALA A 161 -12.06 -11.95 -3.12
C ALA A 161 -10.99 -12.34 -4.15
N HIS A 162 -10.92 -11.62 -5.27
CA HIS A 162 -9.90 -11.83 -6.29
C HIS A 162 -8.47 -11.62 -5.76
N THR A 163 -8.25 -10.58 -4.96
CA THR A 163 -6.94 -10.29 -4.35
C THR A 163 -6.53 -11.39 -3.38
N LEU A 164 -7.46 -11.85 -2.54
CA LEU A 164 -7.22 -12.95 -1.60
C LEU A 164 -6.90 -14.25 -2.32
N PHE A 165 -7.60 -14.56 -3.42
CA PHE A 165 -7.38 -15.75 -4.22
C PHE A 165 -5.99 -15.78 -4.90
N ARG A 166 -5.42 -14.62 -5.23
CA ARG A 166 -4.09 -14.51 -5.86
C ARG A 166 -2.93 -14.51 -4.87
N ARG A 167 -3.19 -14.53 -3.57
CA ARG A 167 -2.12 -14.63 -2.56
C ARG A 167 -1.51 -16.02 -2.60
N THR A 168 -0.28 -16.12 -2.08
CA THR A 168 0.39 -17.39 -1.87
C THR A 168 -0.52 -18.34 -1.08
N ASP A 169 -0.56 -19.59 -1.52
CA ASP A 169 -1.37 -20.63 -0.91
C ASP A 169 -0.56 -21.45 0.09
N PHE A 170 -1.10 -21.65 1.28
CA PHE A 170 -0.42 -22.32 2.40
C PHE A 170 -1.24 -23.49 2.95
N PRO A 171 -0.64 -24.40 3.74
CA PRO A 171 -1.32 -25.63 4.20
C PRO A 171 -2.51 -25.42 5.14
N PHE A 172 -2.58 -24.33 5.93
CA PHE A 172 -3.73 -24.05 6.79
C PHE A 172 -4.65 -23.09 6.04
N ARG A 173 -5.88 -23.49 5.76
CA ARG A 173 -6.79 -22.72 4.88
C ARG A 173 -8.18 -22.62 5.47
N ALA A 174 -8.83 -21.50 5.18
CA ALA A 174 -10.24 -21.31 5.45
C ALA A 174 -10.88 -20.50 4.31
N ALA A 175 -12.16 -20.75 4.08
CA ALA A 175 -12.96 -20.02 3.11
C ALA A 175 -14.23 -19.51 3.79
N PHE A 176 -14.57 -18.25 3.52
CA PHE A 176 -15.76 -17.60 4.03
C PHE A 176 -16.63 -17.15 2.87
N SER A 177 -17.95 -17.24 3.02
CA SER A 177 -18.90 -16.60 2.11
C SER A 177 -19.50 -15.39 2.78
N ALA A 178 -19.62 -14.28 2.06
CA ALA A 178 -20.31 -13.10 2.57
C ALA A 178 -20.84 -12.26 1.41
N THR A 179 -21.94 -11.55 1.68
CA THR A 179 -22.59 -10.62 0.74
C THR A 179 -22.34 -9.16 1.13
N SER A 180 -21.76 -8.91 2.30
CA SER A 180 -21.38 -7.57 2.77
C SER A 180 -20.07 -7.62 3.57
N ALA A 181 -19.36 -6.49 3.62
CA ALA A 181 -18.14 -6.35 4.41
C ALA A 181 -18.41 -6.58 5.90
N LYS A 182 -19.56 -6.10 6.40
CA LYS A 182 -20.02 -6.34 7.77
C LYS A 182 -20.19 -7.83 8.06
N GLN A 183 -20.93 -8.55 7.20
CA GLN A 183 -21.14 -9.99 7.37
C GLN A 183 -19.82 -10.76 7.30
N LEU A 184 -18.90 -10.36 6.43
CA LEU A 184 -17.58 -10.97 6.35
C LEU A 184 -16.79 -10.75 7.65
N ALA A 185 -16.76 -9.53 8.17
CA ALA A 185 -16.09 -9.21 9.43
C ALA A 185 -16.68 -10.02 10.59
N ASP A 186 -18.01 -10.08 10.72
CA ASP A 186 -18.71 -10.86 11.75
C ASP A 186 -18.30 -12.35 11.68
N LYS A 187 -18.26 -12.93 10.47
CA LYS A 187 -17.88 -14.33 10.26
C LYS A 187 -16.40 -14.60 10.55
N LEU A 188 -15.51 -13.67 10.18
CA LEU A 188 -14.08 -13.77 10.46
C LEU A 188 -13.83 -13.75 11.96
N GLU A 189 -14.45 -12.81 12.69
CA GLU A 189 -14.36 -12.66 14.14
C GLU A 189 -14.87 -13.91 14.87
N ALA A 190 -16.06 -14.39 14.51
CA ALA A 190 -16.64 -15.61 15.08
C ALA A 190 -15.79 -16.86 14.78
N GLY A 191 -15.04 -16.86 13.68
CA GLY A 191 -14.20 -17.98 13.26
C GLY A 191 -12.85 -18.07 13.97
N ILE A 192 -12.36 -17.03 14.65
CA ILE A 192 -10.97 -16.93 15.15
C ILE A 192 -10.56 -18.16 15.98
N GLU A 193 -11.40 -18.60 16.92
CA GLU A 193 -11.07 -19.74 17.78
C GLU A 193 -11.00 -21.06 16.98
N ALA A 194 -11.92 -21.27 16.05
CA ALA A 194 -11.91 -22.44 15.16
C ALA A 194 -10.72 -22.42 14.21
N LEU A 195 -10.31 -21.24 13.72
CA LEU A 195 -9.15 -21.06 12.86
C LEU A 195 -7.85 -21.47 13.57
N ASN A 196 -7.71 -21.16 14.86
CA ASN A 196 -6.55 -21.59 15.66
C ASN A 196 -6.41 -23.12 15.72
N LYS A 197 -7.54 -23.84 15.67
CA LYS A 197 -7.62 -25.30 15.74
C LYS A 197 -7.70 -25.94 14.34
N THR A 198 -7.61 -25.15 13.27
CA THR A 198 -7.72 -25.65 11.89
C THR A 198 -6.61 -26.65 11.60
N PRO A 199 -6.93 -27.86 11.12
CA PRO A 199 -5.91 -28.84 10.77
C PRO A 199 -5.14 -28.40 9.53
N ARG A 200 -3.89 -28.86 9.42
CA ARG A 200 -3.09 -28.69 8.21
C ARG A 200 -3.73 -29.50 7.07
N ILE A 201 -4.02 -28.84 5.95
CA ILE A 201 -4.39 -29.50 4.70
C ILE A 201 -3.11 -29.96 4.00
N THR A 202 -3.03 -31.24 3.70
CA THR A 202 -1.95 -31.80 2.87
C THR A 202 -2.19 -31.39 1.43
N ALA A 203 -1.14 -30.93 0.74
CA ALA A 203 -1.23 -30.64 -0.69
C ALA A 203 -1.63 -31.92 -1.43
N VAL A 204 -2.68 -31.83 -2.24
CA VAL A 204 -3.02 -32.90 -3.18
C VAL A 204 -1.94 -32.87 -4.28
N PRO A 205 -1.28 -34.01 -4.59
CA PRO A 205 -0.31 -34.06 -5.68
C PRO A 205 -0.92 -33.55 -6.99
N GLU A 206 -0.23 -32.65 -7.70
CA GLU A 206 -0.70 -32.11 -8.99
C GLU A 206 -0.96 -33.20 -10.04
N SER A 207 -0.32 -34.36 -9.88
CA SER A 207 -0.50 -35.54 -10.73
C SER A 207 -1.89 -36.20 -10.60
N LEU A 208 -2.69 -35.83 -9.60
CA LEU A 208 -4.06 -36.31 -9.42
C LEU A 208 -5.04 -35.22 -9.87
N PRO A 209 -5.61 -35.29 -11.08
CA PRO A 209 -6.61 -34.31 -11.50
C PRO A 209 -7.80 -34.34 -10.53
N PRO A 210 -8.38 -33.17 -10.19
CA PRO A 210 -9.53 -33.12 -9.28
C PRO A 210 -10.69 -33.92 -9.88
N ARG A 211 -11.08 -35.01 -9.22
CA ARG A 211 -12.27 -35.79 -9.60
C ARG A 211 -13.47 -35.20 -8.87
N ILE A 212 -14.31 -34.47 -9.58
CA ILE A 212 -15.54 -33.89 -9.05
C ILE A 212 -16.69 -34.85 -9.39
N LEU A 213 -17.39 -35.37 -8.37
CA LEU A 213 -18.64 -36.12 -8.54
C LEU A 213 -19.82 -35.20 -8.21
N GLY A 214 -20.64 -34.88 -9.21
CA GLY A 214 -21.90 -34.17 -9.00
C GLY A 214 -22.95 -35.10 -8.40
N VAL A 215 -23.54 -34.72 -7.28
CA VAL A 215 -24.66 -35.42 -6.64
C VAL A 215 -25.92 -34.59 -6.83
N PHE A 216 -26.99 -35.20 -7.35
CA PHE A 216 -28.27 -34.55 -7.59
C PHE A 216 -29.29 -34.98 -6.53
N SER A 217 -29.96 -34.02 -5.87
CA SER A 217 -30.99 -34.32 -4.87
C SER A 217 -32.27 -34.83 -5.52
N GLY A 218 -32.92 -35.80 -4.87
CA GLY A 218 -34.22 -36.33 -5.28
C GLY A 218 -35.41 -35.46 -4.82
N HIS A 219 -36.62 -35.91 -5.15
CA HIS A 219 -37.87 -35.26 -4.75
C HIS A 219 -38.02 -35.27 -3.21
N GLY A 220 -38.33 -34.12 -2.59
CA GLY A 220 -38.45 -33.96 -1.13
C GLY A 220 -37.34 -33.16 -0.44
N ALA A 221 -36.33 -32.68 -1.19
CA ALA A 221 -35.25 -31.81 -0.67
C ALA A 221 -35.56 -30.30 -0.76
N GLN A 222 -36.80 -29.90 -1.10
CA GLN A 222 -37.19 -28.49 -1.06
C GLN A 222 -37.25 -27.98 0.39
N GLY A 223 -36.52 -26.91 0.69
CA GLY A 223 -36.56 -26.27 2.01
C GLY A 223 -37.94 -25.65 2.28
N SER A 224 -38.43 -25.85 3.50
CA SER A 224 -39.62 -25.19 4.05
C SER A 224 -39.42 -23.70 4.27
#